data_AF-A0A0J7K0Y5-F1
#
_entry.id   AF-A0A0J7K0Y5-F1
#
_cell.length_a   1.000
_cell.length_b   1.000
_cell.length_c   1.000
_cell.angle_alpha   90.00
_cell.angle_beta   90.00
_cell.angle_gamma   90.00
#
_symmetry.space_group_name_H-M   'P 1'
#
loop_
_entity.id
_entity.type
_entity.pdbx_description
1 polymer ?
#
loop_
_entity_poly.entity_id
_entity_poly.type
_entity_poly.pdbx_seq_one_letter_code
_entity_poly.pdbx_strand_id
1 'polypeptide(L)'
;MHDGLVLYTTSSICTALGYLKDAWIGRSFIDYVHPKDKIILADQITSGIASPQKERSKGINGRRASLFCGLRRFTRCNNVPNNGHRADARSNLYLTFHLTLSFRDFRDRTAEKPSNRAMFLVVTAQPVHSAYKGSMVQGLGRGPTGERTR
;
A
#
# COMPACT_ATOMS: atom_id res chain seq x y z
N MET A 1 -4.63 -24.74 5.37
CA MET A 1 -5.48 -23.55 5.25
C MET A 1 -4.58 -22.34 5.40
N HIS A 2 -4.37 -21.56 4.33
CA HIS A 2 -3.56 -20.34 4.35
C HIS A 2 -4.49 -19.15 4.59
N ASP A 3 -5.11 -19.12 5.77
CA ASP A 3 -6.20 -18.20 6.04
C ASP A 3 -5.64 -16.81 6.33
N GLY A 4 -5.76 -15.91 5.35
CA GLY A 4 -5.36 -14.50 5.47
C GLY A 4 -3.85 -14.23 5.42
N LEU A 5 -3.03 -15.23 5.11
CA LEU A 5 -1.58 -15.08 4.98
C LEU A 5 -1.17 -14.62 3.58
N VAL A 6 -0.16 -13.77 3.50
CA VAL A 6 0.42 -13.34 2.24
C VAL A 6 1.22 -14.49 1.61
N LEU A 7 0.83 -14.88 0.40
CA LEU A 7 1.46 -15.97 -0.36
C LEU A 7 2.49 -15.46 -1.38
N TYR A 8 2.32 -14.23 -1.84
CA TYR A 8 3.14 -13.63 -2.88
C TYR A 8 3.15 -12.11 -2.76
N THR A 9 4.29 -11.51 -3.06
CA THR A 9 4.47 -10.05 -3.17
C THR A 9 5.27 -9.71 -4.42
N THR A 10 4.97 -8.55 -5.00
CA THR A 10 5.77 -8.00 -6.10
C THR A 10 7.02 -7.30 -5.56
N SER A 11 8.12 -7.32 -6.31
CA SER A 11 9.33 -6.58 -5.92
C SER A 11 9.06 -5.07 -5.76
N SER A 12 8.12 -4.52 -6.53
CA SER A 12 7.74 -3.11 -6.46
C SER A 12 7.19 -2.69 -5.09
N ILE A 13 6.36 -3.51 -4.44
CA ILE A 13 5.81 -3.17 -3.12
C ILE A 13 6.88 -3.28 -2.03
N CYS A 14 7.77 -4.28 -2.15
CA CYS A 14 8.92 -4.45 -1.26
C CYS A 14 9.85 -3.23 -1.33
N THR A 15 10.22 -2.78 -2.52
CA THR A 15 11.05 -1.59 -2.73
C THR A 15 10.35 -0.31 -2.23
N ALA A 16 9.06 -0.14 -2.52
CA ALA A 16 8.31 1.06 -2.12
C ALA A 16 8.19 1.21 -0.59
N LEU A 17 8.07 0.09 0.14
CA LEU A 17 7.91 0.07 1.59
C LEU A 17 9.20 -0.26 2.36
N GLY A 18 10.29 -0.62 1.67
CA GLY A 18 11.60 -0.91 2.27
C GLY A 18 11.73 -2.31 2.89
N TYR A 19 10.85 -3.25 2.57
CA TYR A 19 10.93 -4.62 3.08
C TYR A 19 11.71 -5.55 2.16
N LEU A 20 12.25 -6.63 2.72
CA LEU A 20 12.78 -7.75 1.95
C LEU A 20 11.63 -8.57 1.35
N LYS A 21 11.93 -9.31 0.27
CA LYS A 21 10.95 -10.12 -0.48
C LYS A 21 10.22 -11.11 0.43
N ASP A 22 10.95 -11.77 1.32
CA ASP A 22 10.40 -12.81 2.20
C ASP A 22 9.77 -12.27 3.49
N ALA A 23 9.89 -10.97 3.76
CA ALA A 23 9.41 -10.38 5.01
C ALA A 23 7.88 -10.39 5.14
N TRP A 24 7.17 -10.43 4.01
CA TRP A 24 5.70 -10.44 3.95
C TRP A 24 5.14 -11.85 3.94
N ILE A 25 5.91 -12.82 3.40
CA ILE A 25 5.41 -14.18 3.15
C ILE A 25 5.06 -14.86 4.47
N GLY A 26 3.86 -15.45 4.53
CA GLY A 26 3.37 -16.11 5.74
C GLY A 26 2.97 -15.15 6.87
N ARG A 27 2.90 -13.84 6.61
CA ARG A 27 2.39 -12.82 7.55
C ARG A 27 1.01 -12.36 7.12
N SER A 28 0.24 -11.82 8.07
CA SER A 28 -1.05 -11.22 7.76
C SER A 28 -0.86 -9.88 7.07
N PHE A 29 -1.52 -9.67 5.93
CA PHE A 29 -1.46 -8.39 5.21
C PHE A 29 -1.96 -7.22 6.07
N ILE A 30 -2.95 -7.48 6.93
CA ILE A 30 -3.60 -6.46 7.78
C ILE A 30 -2.60 -5.88 8.81
N ASP A 31 -1.54 -6.60 9.15
CA ASP A 31 -0.52 -6.10 10.09
C ASP A 31 0.28 -4.92 9.55
N TYR A 32 0.42 -4.83 8.23
CA TYR A 32 1.13 -3.76 7.55
C TYR A 32 0.25 -2.53 7.31
N VAL A 33 -1.05 -2.61 7.59
CA VAL A 33 -2.00 -1.53 7.35
C VAL A 33 -2.06 -0.61 8.56
N HIS A 34 -2.28 0.68 8.32
CA HIS A 34 -2.43 1.67 9.37
C HIS A 34 -3.56 1.27 10.33
N PRO A 35 -3.37 1.35 11.67
CA PRO A 35 -4.34 0.86 12.65
C PRO A 35 -5.76 1.38 12.46
N LYS A 36 -5.92 2.64 12.02
CA LYS A 36 -7.23 3.25 11.73
C LYS A 36 -7.96 2.59 10.55
N ASP A 37 -7.22 2.04 9.59
CA ASP A 37 -7.76 1.51 8.35
C ASP A 37 -7.96 -0.01 8.42
N LYS A 38 -7.42 -0.68 9.46
CA LYS A 38 -7.50 -2.14 9.63
C LYS A 38 -8.94 -2.64 9.70
N ILE A 39 -9.79 -1.94 10.45
CA ILE A 39 -11.21 -2.32 10.63
C ILE A 39 -11.96 -2.21 9.30
N ILE A 40 -11.77 -1.09 8.60
CA ILE A 40 -12.40 -0.84 7.30
C ILE A 40 -11.94 -1.87 6.27
N LEU A 41 -10.64 -2.19 6.26
CA LEU A 41 -10.09 -3.21 5.37
C LEU A 41 -10.66 -4.60 5.67
N ALA A 42 -10.75 -4.99 6.95
CA ALA A 42 -11.31 -6.27 7.35
C ALA A 42 -12.78 -6.40 6.96
N ASP A 43 -13.56 -5.32 7.09
CA ASP A 43 -14.95 -5.27 6.65
C ASP A 43 -15.08 -5.42 5.13
N GLN A 44 -14.24 -4.72 4.34
CA GLN A 44 -14.21 -4.85 2.88
C GLN A 44 -13.85 -6.28 2.44
N ILE A 45 -12.91 -6.93 3.12
CA ILE A 45 -12.53 -8.33 2.88
C ILE A 45 -13.71 -9.24 3.23
N THR A 46 -14.29 -9.11 4.42
CA THR A 46 -15.39 -9.96 4.91
C THR A 46 -16.62 -9.84 4.03
N SER A 47 -17.01 -8.62 3.67
CA SER A 47 -18.11 -8.34 2.74
C SER A 47 -17.84 -8.93 1.35
N GLY A 48 -16.59 -8.96 0.90
CA GLY A 48 -16.21 -9.59 -0.36
C GLY A 48 -16.24 -11.12 -0.31
N ILE A 49 -15.95 -11.74 0.84
CA ILE A 49 -16.02 -13.20 1.04
C ILE A 49 -17.46 -13.67 1.22
N ALA A 50 -18.28 -12.94 1.99
CA ALA A 50 -19.66 -13.32 2.33
C ALA A 50 -20.61 -13.27 1.12
N SER A 51 -20.24 -12.58 0.05
CA SER A 51 -20.96 -12.56 -1.22
C SER A 51 -20.07 -13.06 -2.36
N PRO A 52 -19.70 -14.36 -2.38
CA PRO A 52 -18.99 -14.93 -3.51
C PRO A 52 -20.04 -15.13 -4.62
N GLN A 53 -20.24 -14.10 -5.45
CA GLN A 53 -21.24 -14.10 -6.50
C GLN A 53 -21.14 -15.39 -7.34
N LYS A 54 -22.11 -16.30 -7.17
CA LYS A 54 -22.53 -17.26 -8.19
C LYS A 54 -23.39 -16.47 -9.18
N GLU A 55 -23.18 -16.69 -10.47
CA GLU A 55 -24.01 -16.20 -11.60
C GLU A 55 -23.71 -14.80 -12.16
N ARG A 56 -23.08 -14.82 -13.35
CA ARG A 56 -23.65 -14.39 -14.65
C ARG A 56 -24.70 -13.25 -14.63
N SER A 57 -24.42 -12.11 -14.01
CA SER A 57 -25.15 -10.87 -14.31
C SER A 57 -24.19 -9.76 -14.77
N LYS A 58 -24.21 -9.54 -16.09
CA LYS A 58 -24.01 -8.29 -16.84
C LYS A 58 -23.41 -7.11 -16.05
N GLY A 59 -22.08 -7.01 -16.04
CA GLY A 59 -21.34 -5.83 -15.58
C GLY A 59 -19.84 -6.15 -15.51
N ILE A 60 -19.01 -5.39 -16.21
CA ILE A 60 -17.62 -5.73 -16.57
C ILE A 60 -16.65 -5.93 -15.38
N ASN A 61 -17.05 -5.66 -14.15
CA ASN A 61 -16.16 -5.77 -12.98
C ASN A 61 -16.87 -6.52 -11.85
N GLY A 62 -16.54 -7.80 -11.66
CA GLY A 62 -16.87 -8.50 -10.42
C GLY A 62 -16.47 -7.66 -9.20
N ARG A 63 -17.27 -7.70 -8.13
CA ARG A 63 -17.24 -6.74 -7.01
C ARG A 63 -15.80 -6.49 -6.51
N ARG A 64 -15.25 -5.37 -6.99
CA ARG A 64 -13.90 -4.89 -6.72
C ARG A 64 -14.02 -3.89 -5.59
N ALA A 65 -13.57 -4.26 -4.40
CA ALA A 65 -13.49 -3.30 -3.30
C ALA A 65 -12.26 -2.42 -3.52
N SER A 66 -12.36 -1.12 -3.24
CA SER A 66 -11.22 -0.21 -3.29
C SER A 66 -11.27 0.78 -2.15
N LEU A 67 -10.12 1.04 -1.55
CA LEU A 67 -9.97 2.02 -0.46
C LEU A 67 -8.62 2.70 -0.52
N PHE A 68 -8.52 3.86 0.09
CA PHE A 68 -7.24 4.48 0.40
C PHE A 68 -6.82 4.03 1.79
N CYS A 69 -5.59 3.57 1.96
CA CYS A 69 -5.04 3.27 3.28
C CYS A 69 -3.54 3.52 3.36
N GLY A 70 -3.07 3.71 4.59
CA GLY A 70 -1.63 3.78 4.88
C GLY A 70 -1.02 2.38 4.99
N LEU A 71 0.04 2.08 4.24
CA LEU A 71 0.89 0.90 4.45
C LEU A 71 2.17 1.28 5.19
N ARG A 72 2.50 0.53 6.23
CA ARG A 72 3.64 0.75 7.13
C ARG A 72 4.94 0.57 6.38
N ARG A 73 5.79 1.59 6.35
CA ARG A 73 7.17 1.49 5.87
C ARG A 73 8.03 0.74 6.88
N PHE A 74 8.97 -0.05 6.37
CA PHE A 74 10.05 -0.59 7.17
C PHE A 74 11.11 0.50 7.39
N THR A 75 11.04 1.17 8.52
CA THR A 75 12.12 2.07 8.96
C THR A 75 13.17 1.22 9.66
N ARG A 76 14.32 0.98 9.02
CA ARG A 76 15.51 0.55 9.79
C ARG A 76 15.85 1.68 10.74
N CYS A 77 15.79 1.45 12.04
CA CYS A 77 16.52 2.27 13.00
C CYS A 77 18.02 2.00 12.81
N ASN A 78 18.61 2.49 11.73
CA ASN A 78 20.05 2.58 11.59
C ASN A 78 20.34 3.76 10.66
N ASN A 79 20.45 4.91 11.32
CA ASN A 79 21.38 6.02 11.07
C ASN A 79 20.83 7.17 11.92
N VAL A 80 21.21 7.16 13.19
CA VAL A 80 21.21 8.40 13.99
C VAL A 80 21.96 9.43 13.14
N PRO A 81 21.32 10.50 12.64
CA PRO A 81 22.07 11.55 12.01
C PRO A 81 22.88 12.18 13.13
N ASN A 82 24.20 12.11 13.04
CA ASN A 82 25.13 12.71 14.00
C ASN A 82 25.09 14.26 13.97
N ASN A 83 23.99 14.85 13.50
CA ASN A 83 23.88 16.27 13.27
C ASN A 83 22.45 16.78 13.51
N GLY A 84 22.17 17.13 14.77
CA GLY A 84 21.37 18.27 15.26
C GLY A 84 20.00 18.66 14.70
N HIS A 85 19.47 18.03 13.65
CA HIS A 85 18.24 18.47 12.99
C HIS A 85 17.16 17.40 13.14
N ARG A 86 16.37 17.57 14.21
CA ARG A 86 15.24 16.72 14.57
C ARG A 86 14.05 17.04 13.66
N ALA A 87 14.17 16.77 12.37
CA ALA A 87 13.02 16.75 11.47
C ALA A 87 12.20 15.49 11.77
N ASP A 88 11.04 15.71 12.41
CA ASP A 88 10.04 14.77 12.87
C ASP A 88 9.99 13.40 12.13
N ALA A 89 10.78 12.45 12.62
CA ALA A 89 10.89 11.09 12.08
C ALA A 89 9.60 10.26 12.25
N ARG A 90 8.59 10.76 13.00
CA ARG A 90 7.30 10.08 13.16
C ARG A 90 6.35 10.28 11.98
N SER A 91 6.53 11.35 11.21
CA SER A 91 5.61 11.72 10.13
C SER A 91 5.66 10.82 8.87
N ASN A 92 6.65 9.93 8.76
CA ASN A 92 6.93 9.15 7.53
C ASN A 92 6.79 7.62 7.69
N LEU A 93 6.14 7.14 8.75
CA LEU A 93 6.04 5.70 9.05
C LEU A 93 5.05 4.94 8.15
N TYR A 94 4.14 5.65 7.47
CA TYR A 94 3.14 5.06 6.59
C TYR A 94 3.12 5.79 5.25
N LEU A 95 2.89 5.05 4.17
CA LEU A 95 2.66 5.56 2.83
C LEU A 95 1.22 5.33 2.42
N THR A 96 0.60 6.32 1.80
CA THR A 96 -0.76 6.19 1.29
C THR A 96 -0.77 5.46 -0.04
N PHE A 97 -1.60 4.42 -0.12
CA PHE A 97 -1.87 3.69 -1.35
C PHE A 97 -3.37 3.64 -1.61
N HIS A 98 -3.73 3.65 -2.88
CA HIS A 98 -5.03 3.19 -3.34
C HIS A 98 -4.97 1.67 -3.47
N LEU A 99 -5.66 0.97 -2.57
CA LEU A 99 -5.82 -0.47 -2.62
C LEU A 99 -7.02 -0.85 -3.45
N THR A 100 -6.82 -1.85 -4.30
CA THR A 100 -7.88 -2.61 -4.96
C THR A 100 -7.84 -4.04 -4.44
N LEU A 101 -8.98 -4.57 -4.05
CA LEU A 101 -9.17 -5.96 -3.65
C LEU A 101 -10.04 -6.70 -4.67
N SER A 102 -9.62 -7.90 -5.04
CA SER A 102 -10.36 -8.79 -5.93
C SER A 102 -10.22 -10.22 -5.47
N PHE A 103 -11.35 -10.88 -5.20
CA PHE A 103 -11.39 -12.31 -4.92
C PHE A 103 -11.34 -13.10 -6.23
N ARG A 104 -10.40 -14.03 -6.31
CA ARG A 104 -10.20 -14.89 -7.47
C ARG A 104 -10.29 -16.35 -7.04
N ASP A 105 -11.13 -17.09 -7.74
CA ASP A 105 -11.24 -18.53 -7.62
C ASP A 105 -10.24 -19.17 -8.58
N PHE A 106 -9.24 -19.87 -8.03
CA PHE A 106 -8.35 -20.70 -8.84
C PHE A 106 -8.91 -22.11 -8.88
N ARG A 107 -9.38 -22.50 -10.06
CA ARG A 107 -9.74 -23.89 -10.35
C ARG A 107 -8.48 -24.59 -10.81
N ASP A 108 -8.03 -25.59 -10.07
CA ASP A 108 -7.11 -26.57 -10.64
C ASP A 108 -7.90 -27.37 -11.70
N ARG A 109 -7.51 -27.24 -12.96
CA ARG A 109 -8.13 -27.97 -14.09
C ARG A 109 -7.78 -29.46 -14.08
N THR A 110 -6.89 -29.91 -13.21
CA THR A 110 -6.29 -31.25 -13.23
C THR A 110 -6.84 -32.18 -12.15
N ALA A 111 -7.65 -31.66 -11.23
CA ALA A 111 -8.17 -32.45 -10.12
C ALA A 111 -9.60 -32.96 -10.42
N GLU A 112 -9.69 -34.25 -10.77
CA GLU A 112 -10.91 -35.08 -10.89
C GLU A 112 -11.70 -35.23 -9.56
N LYS A 113 -11.48 -34.33 -8.57
CA LYS A 113 -12.21 -34.28 -7.30
C LYS A 113 -12.73 -32.86 -7.03
N PRO A 114 -14.01 -32.68 -6.69
CA PRO A 114 -14.64 -31.36 -6.43
C PRO A 114 -14.17 -30.67 -5.13
N SER A 115 -13.03 -31.06 -4.54
CA SER A 115 -12.65 -30.77 -3.16
C SER A 115 -11.63 -29.65 -2.98
N ASN A 116 -11.05 -29.08 -4.04
CA ASN A 116 -9.97 -28.09 -3.89
C ASN A 116 -10.27 -26.76 -4.61
N ARG A 117 -11.38 -26.13 -4.22
CA ARG A 117 -11.71 -24.77 -4.63
C ARG A 117 -10.99 -23.79 -3.70
N ALA A 118 -9.84 -23.28 -4.12
CA ALA A 118 -9.09 -22.30 -3.34
C ALA A 118 -9.43 -20.87 -3.82
N MET A 119 -9.98 -20.06 -2.91
CA MET A 119 -10.22 -18.63 -3.14
C MET A 119 -9.00 -17.84 -2.69
N PHE A 120 -8.49 -16.99 -3.57
CA PHE A 120 -7.37 -16.10 -3.32
C PHE A 120 -7.85 -14.65 -3.32
N LEU A 121 -7.34 -13.86 -2.38
CA LEU A 121 -7.50 -12.41 -2.37
C LEU A 121 -6.30 -11.77 -3.08
N VAL A 122 -6.56 -11.10 -4.20
CA VAL A 122 -5.56 -10.29 -4.89
C VAL A 122 -5.70 -8.84 -4.46
N VAL A 123 -4.64 -8.29 -3.86
CA VAL A 123 -4.56 -6.88 -3.46
C VAL A 123 -3.58 -6.17 -4.37
N THR A 124 -4.04 -5.12 -5.04
CA THR A 124 -3.19 -4.21 -5.84
C THR A 124 -3.03 -2.90 -5.10
N ALA A 125 -1.81 -2.44 -4.90
CA ALA A 125 -1.50 -1.19 -4.23
C ALA A 125 -0.90 -0.18 -5.22
N GLN A 126 -1.59 0.94 -5.45
CA GLN A 126 -1.11 2.04 -6.28
C GLN A 126 -0.67 3.21 -5.37
N PRO A 127 0.58 3.69 -5.45
CA PRO A 127 1.04 4.77 -4.59
C PRO A 127 0.27 6.06 -4.90
N VAL A 128 -0.11 6.79 -3.86
CA VAL A 128 -0.77 8.09 -3.98
C VAL A 128 0.23 9.18 -3.63
N HIS A 129 0.39 10.15 -4.53
CA HIS A 129 1.27 11.28 -4.34
C HIS A 129 0.44 12.55 -4.13
N SER A 130 0.89 13.43 -3.24
CA SER A 130 0.30 14.77 -3.11
C SER A 130 0.57 15.56 -4.39
N ALA A 131 -0.49 16.14 -4.97
CA ALA A 131 -0.37 17.09 -6.08
C ALA A 131 0.23 18.44 -5.64
N TYR A 132 0.27 18.71 -4.33
CA TYR A 132 0.87 19.90 -3.75
C TYR A 132 2.29 19.59 -3.27
N LYS A 133 3.26 19.72 -4.16
CA LYS A 133 4.66 19.99 -3.79
C LYS A 133 5.38 20.67 -4.96
N GLY A 134 5.23 22.00 -5.07
CA GLY A 134 5.96 22.73 -6.10
C GLY A 134 5.54 24.17 -6.36
N SER A 135 5.48 25.04 -5.35
CA SER A 135 5.84 26.45 -5.56
C SER A 135 6.11 27.15 -4.22
N MET A 136 7.38 27.18 -3.80
CA MET A 136 7.88 28.37 -3.11
C MET A 136 9.03 28.91 -3.97
N VAL A 137 8.63 29.81 -4.87
CA VAL A 137 9.38 30.97 -5.41
C VAL A 137 10.91 30.91 -5.32
N GLN A 138 11.54 30.50 -6.43
CA GLN A 138 12.79 31.12 -6.85
C GLN A 138 12.48 32.49 -7.45
N GLY A 139 13.16 33.53 -6.98
CA GLY A 139 13.26 34.80 -7.68
C GLY A 139 12.78 36.00 -6.87
N LEU A 140 13.69 36.61 -6.11
CA LEU A 140 14.02 38.03 -6.30
C LEU A 140 15.40 38.32 -5.69
N GLY A 141 16.44 37.83 -6.35
CA GLY A 141 17.79 38.40 -6.18
C GLY A 141 17.87 39.69 -7.01
N ARG A 142 17.42 40.82 -6.45
CA ARG A 142 17.85 42.15 -6.90
C ARG A 142 18.82 42.69 -5.86
N GLY A 143 20.11 42.50 -6.11
CA GLY A 143 21.14 43.25 -5.38
C GLY A 143 21.09 44.72 -5.78
N PRO A 144 21.18 45.68 -4.84
CA PRO A 144 21.50 47.05 -5.18
C PRO A 144 23.02 47.16 -5.38
N THR A 145 23.40 47.38 -6.63
CA THR A 145 24.63 48.07 -7.04
C THR A 145 24.70 49.45 -6.38
N GLY A 146 25.86 49.85 -5.88
CA GLY A 146 26.14 51.27 -5.65
C GLY A 146 26.99 51.60 -4.43
N GLU A 147 28.22 51.12 -4.42
CA GLU A 147 29.32 51.78 -3.72
C GLU A 147 29.58 53.15 -4.37
N ARG A 148 29.40 54.25 -3.63
CA ARG A 148 30.12 55.50 -3.92
C ARG A 148 30.38 56.31 -2.66
N THR A 149 31.64 56.25 -2.27
CA THR A 149 32.36 57.14 -1.39
C THR A 149 32.30 58.58 -1.90
N ARG A 150 31.91 59.52 -1.04
CA ARG A 150 32.61 60.78 -0.67
C ARG A 150 31.63 61.75 -0.02
#